data_AF-A0A8W8N7S1-F1
#
_entry.id   AF-A0A8W8N7S1-F1
#
_cell.length_a   1.000
_cell.length_b   1.000
_cell.length_c   1.000
_cell.angle_alpha   90.00
_cell.angle_beta   90.00
_cell.angle_gamma   90.00
#
_symmetry.space_group_name_H-M   'P 1'
#
loop_
_entity.id
_entity.type
_entity.pdbx_description
1 polymer ?
#
loop_
_entity_poly.entity_id
_entity_poly.type
_entity_poly.pdbx_seq_one_letter_code
_entity_poly.pdbx_strand_id
1 'polypeptide(L)'
;RDTTPGKMFSLCSLSYLGAMLASNHALQHVSYPTQVLGKSAKPIPVMILGIIFARKRYPWAKFLFVLMIVLGVAMFLYKDSGQSKKSDSDSLIGMGEILLLVSLTLDGVTGAVQERMRSDHKTGANSMMFNINVWSILWSAIGLIVTGEGIAFLGFMERHPSILAKMVTFGLASAAGQTFIFITVSTFGPLTCSIITTTRKFFTILGSVIIFQNPMNSRQWIGTVLVFMGLGLDSAYGKEKKHVKK
;
A
#
# COMPACT_ATOMS: atom_id res chain seq x y z
N ARG A 1 4.07 26.08 12.31
CA ARG A 1 5.48 25.67 12.47
C ARG A 1 5.44 24.19 12.80
N ASP A 2 5.95 23.31 11.91
CA ASP A 2 5.88 21.85 12.11
C ASP A 2 6.68 21.47 13.36
N THR A 3 6.02 20.90 14.37
CA THR A 3 6.62 20.45 15.64
C THR A 3 6.94 18.96 15.64
N THR A 4 6.86 18.31 14.48
CA THR A 4 6.97 16.85 14.36
C THR A 4 8.38 16.35 14.70
N PRO A 5 8.54 15.41 15.65
CA PRO A 5 9.84 14.88 16.02
C PRO A 5 10.52 14.14 14.87
N GLY A 6 11.83 14.37 14.69
CA GLY A 6 12.68 13.65 13.72
C GLY A 6 12.56 12.11 13.81
N LYS A 7 12.38 11.60 15.03
CA LYS A 7 12.21 10.15 15.31
C LYS A 7 10.94 9.54 14.67
N MET A 8 9.89 10.33 14.46
CA MET A 8 8.67 9.83 13.80
C MET A 8 8.89 9.71 12.30
N PHE A 9 9.61 10.66 11.69
CA PHE A 9 10.01 10.58 10.29
C PHE A 9 10.92 9.38 10.04
N SER A 10 11.89 9.12 10.92
CA SER A 10 12.80 7.97 10.78
C SER A 10 12.11 6.62 10.96
N LEU A 11 11.14 6.50 11.88
CA LEU A 11 10.33 5.28 12.03
C LEU A 11 9.39 5.07 10.84
N CYS A 12 8.80 6.15 10.31
CA CYS A 12 7.94 6.10 9.14
C CYS A 12 8.71 5.67 7.89
N SER A 13 9.91 6.21 7.65
CA SER A 13 10.74 5.82 6.52
C SER A 13 11.25 4.38 6.66
N LEU A 14 11.65 3.95 7.86
CA LEU A 14 12.12 2.58 8.10
C LEU A 14 11.02 1.55 7.84
N SER A 15 9.81 1.78 8.36
CA SER A 15 8.66 0.90 8.10
C SER A 15 8.27 0.89 6.62
N TYR A 16 8.32 2.06 5.94
CA TYR A 16 8.04 2.16 4.51
C TYR A 16 9.05 1.37 3.66
N LEU A 17 10.35 1.52 3.93
CA LEU A 17 11.40 0.77 3.25
C LEU A 17 11.31 -0.73 3.52
N GLY A 18 11.11 -1.12 4.78
CA GLY A 18 10.92 -2.52 5.14
C GLY A 18 9.71 -3.14 4.44
N ALA A 19 8.59 -2.40 4.35
CA ALA A 19 7.42 -2.84 3.60
C ALA A 19 7.74 -3.06 2.12
N MET A 20 8.49 -2.14 1.49
CA MET A 20 8.92 -2.29 0.09
C MET A 20 9.87 -3.47 -0.13
N LEU A 21 10.89 -3.62 0.71
CA LEU A 21 11.85 -4.73 0.61
C LEU A 21 11.17 -6.09 0.78
N ALA A 22 10.34 -6.24 1.81
CA ALA A 22 9.57 -7.47 2.03
C ALA A 22 8.61 -7.75 0.86
N SER A 23 7.99 -6.71 0.29
CA SER A 23 7.12 -6.85 -0.89
C SER A 23 7.90 -7.32 -2.12
N ASN A 24 9.08 -6.77 -2.37
CA ASN A 24 9.90 -7.12 -3.53
C ASN A 24 10.48 -8.52 -3.40
N HIS A 25 10.92 -8.93 -2.21
CA HIS A 25 11.34 -10.32 -1.99
C HIS A 25 10.18 -11.31 -2.08
N ALA A 26 8.96 -10.93 -1.68
CA ALA A 26 7.79 -11.80 -1.84
C ALA A 26 7.52 -12.16 -3.31
N LEU A 27 7.84 -11.29 -4.27
CA LEU A 27 7.67 -11.57 -5.71
C LEU A 27 8.52 -12.73 -6.22
N GLN A 28 9.59 -13.08 -5.52
CA GLN A 28 10.42 -14.24 -5.87
C GLN A 28 9.72 -15.57 -5.53
N HIS A 29 8.76 -15.53 -4.61
CA HIS A 29 8.06 -16.73 -4.11
C HIS A 29 6.56 -16.74 -4.46
N VAL A 30 6.00 -15.60 -4.86
CA VAL A 30 4.55 -15.41 -5.06
C VAL A 30 4.30 -14.81 -6.43
N SER A 31 3.26 -15.31 -7.12
CA SER A 31 2.84 -14.76 -8.39
C SER A 31 2.42 -13.29 -8.27
N TYR A 32 2.65 -12.49 -9.33
CA TYR A 32 2.25 -11.09 -9.34
C TYR A 32 0.75 -10.87 -9.02
N PRO A 33 -0.21 -11.65 -9.55
CA PRO A 33 -1.61 -11.55 -9.15
C PRO A 33 -1.86 -11.78 -7.66
N THR A 34 -1.22 -12.78 -7.05
CA THR A 34 -1.34 -13.05 -5.61
C THR A 34 -0.73 -11.90 -4.77
N GLN A 35 0.36 -11.29 -5.23
CA GLN A 35 0.90 -10.08 -4.58
C GLN A 35 -0.08 -8.89 -4.68
N VAL A 36 -0.66 -8.64 -5.86
CA VAL A 36 -1.63 -7.56 -6.05
C VAL A 36 -2.86 -7.77 -5.15
N LEU A 37 -3.32 -9.01 -5.03
CA LEU A 37 -4.38 -9.42 -4.09
C LEU A 37 -3.97 -9.12 -2.64
N GLY A 38 -2.84 -9.62 -2.18
CA GLY A 38 -2.35 -9.38 -0.81
C GLY A 38 -2.23 -7.89 -0.50
N LYS A 39 -1.61 -7.11 -1.38
CA LYS A 39 -1.47 -5.65 -1.23
C LYS A 39 -2.79 -4.87 -1.29
N SER A 40 -3.87 -5.48 -1.79
CA SER A 40 -5.20 -4.87 -1.76
C SER A 40 -5.87 -4.98 -0.39
N ALA A 41 -5.36 -5.85 0.50
CA ALA A 41 -5.79 -5.96 1.89
C ALA A 41 -5.12 -4.91 2.82
N LYS A 42 -4.22 -4.07 2.31
CA LYS A 42 -3.54 -2.98 3.06
C LYS A 42 -4.47 -2.10 3.93
N PRO A 43 -5.71 -1.77 3.53
CA PRO A 43 -6.60 -0.98 4.38
C PRO A 43 -6.85 -1.58 5.77
N ILE A 44 -6.86 -2.92 5.90
CA ILE A 44 -7.16 -3.60 7.18
C ILE A 44 -6.04 -3.35 8.21
N PRO A 45 -4.75 -3.69 7.95
CA PRO A 45 -3.66 -3.36 8.88
C PRO A 45 -3.54 -1.87 9.18
N VAL A 46 -3.71 -1.00 8.18
CA VAL A 46 -3.65 0.46 8.37
C VAL A 46 -4.72 0.93 9.35
N MET A 47 -5.93 0.37 9.28
CA MET A 47 -7.00 0.70 10.21
C MET A 47 -6.72 0.19 11.63
N ILE A 48 -6.36 -1.10 11.77
CA ILE A 48 -6.10 -1.73 13.06
C ILE A 48 -4.93 -1.03 13.78
N LEU A 49 -3.79 -0.86 13.10
CA LEU A 49 -2.63 -0.20 13.68
C LEU A 49 -2.86 1.30 13.89
N GLY A 50 -3.73 1.93 13.09
CA GLY A 50 -4.19 3.30 13.37
C GLY A 50 -4.95 3.44 14.69
N ILE A 51 -5.70 2.42 15.12
CA ILE A 51 -6.35 2.41 16.44
C ILE A 51 -5.31 2.25 17.55
N ILE A 52 -4.39 1.29 17.39
CA ILE A 52 -3.39 0.94 18.42
C ILE A 52 -2.34 2.04 18.60
N PHE A 53 -1.70 2.49 17.52
CA PHE A 53 -0.55 3.40 17.57
C PHE A 53 -0.93 4.88 17.46
N ALA A 54 -1.98 5.22 16.72
CA ALA A 54 -2.45 6.61 16.56
C ALA A 54 -3.67 6.95 17.45
N ARG A 55 -4.13 6.02 18.29
CA ARG A 55 -5.27 6.18 19.22
C ARG A 55 -6.55 6.72 18.55
N LYS A 56 -6.71 6.46 17.25
CA LYS A 56 -7.86 6.94 16.48
C LYS A 56 -9.05 6.02 16.69
N ARG A 57 -10.23 6.60 16.88
CA ARG A 57 -11.49 5.84 16.97
C ARG A 57 -12.17 5.82 15.62
N TYR A 58 -12.32 4.62 15.05
CA TYR A 58 -13.14 4.39 13.86
C TYR A 58 -14.50 3.81 14.28
N PRO A 59 -15.62 4.30 13.72
CA PRO A 59 -16.92 3.68 13.97
C PRO A 59 -16.99 2.31 13.30
N TRP A 60 -17.75 1.38 13.88
CA TRP A 60 -17.94 0.02 13.35
C TRP A 60 -18.38 -0.02 11.88
N ALA A 61 -19.20 0.94 11.45
CA ALA A 61 -19.58 1.07 10.04
C ALA A 61 -18.38 1.17 9.08
N LYS A 62 -17.33 1.92 9.44
CA LYS A 62 -16.10 2.03 8.62
C LYS A 62 -15.36 0.70 8.53
N PHE A 63 -15.41 -0.13 9.57
CA PHE A 63 -14.83 -1.48 9.55
C PHE A 63 -15.55 -2.36 8.53
N LEU A 64 -16.89 -2.33 8.54
CA LEU A 64 -17.72 -3.07 7.58
C LEU A 64 -17.42 -2.65 6.14
N PHE A 65 -17.33 -1.34 5.86
CA PHE A 65 -17.06 -0.86 4.49
C PHE A 65 -15.68 -1.29 3.99
N VAL A 66 -14.65 -1.18 4.82
CA VAL A 66 -13.29 -1.64 4.49
C VAL A 66 -13.28 -3.15 4.25
N LEU A 67 -13.97 -3.92 5.09
CA LEU A 67 -14.09 -5.36 4.92
C LEU A 67 -14.79 -5.73 3.60
N MET A 68 -15.89 -5.06 3.26
CA MET A 68 -16.59 -5.26 1.98
C MET A 68 -15.67 -4.99 0.78
N ILE A 69 -14.90 -3.90 0.82
CA ILE A 69 -13.96 -3.56 -0.26
C ILE A 69 -12.88 -4.64 -0.39
N VAL A 70 -12.25 -5.03 0.72
CA VAL A 70 -11.16 -6.04 0.68
C VAL A 70 -11.69 -7.41 0.25
N LEU A 71 -12.83 -7.86 0.78
CA LEU A 71 -13.46 -9.12 0.38
C LEU A 71 -13.90 -9.09 -1.07
N GLY A 72 -14.41 -7.96 -1.57
CA GLY A 72 -14.84 -7.81 -2.95
C GLY A 72 -13.66 -7.90 -3.93
N VAL A 73 -12.56 -7.19 -3.63
CA VAL A 73 -11.31 -7.30 -4.41
C VAL A 73 -10.74 -8.72 -4.30
N ALA A 74 -10.83 -9.35 -3.13
CA ALA A 74 -10.38 -10.72 -2.95
C ALA A 74 -11.16 -11.73 -3.79
N MET A 75 -12.49 -11.68 -3.76
CA MET A 75 -13.34 -12.52 -4.60
C MET A 75 -13.11 -12.29 -6.09
N PHE A 76 -12.87 -11.04 -6.49
CA PHE A 76 -12.62 -10.67 -7.89
C PHE A 76 -11.29 -11.22 -8.42
N LEU A 77 -10.23 -11.09 -7.61
CA LEU A 77 -8.88 -11.56 -7.95
C LEU A 77 -8.67 -13.05 -7.66
N TYR A 78 -9.57 -13.69 -6.92
CA TYR A 78 -9.53 -15.11 -6.69
C TYR A 78 -9.74 -15.83 -8.02
N LYS A 79 -8.65 -16.38 -8.56
CA LYS A 79 -8.69 -17.28 -9.71
C LYS A 79 -8.98 -18.68 -9.18
N ASP A 80 -9.96 -19.36 -9.77
CA ASP A 80 -10.08 -20.82 -9.60
C ASP A 80 -8.84 -21.43 -10.22
N SER A 81 -7.83 -21.62 -9.38
CA SER A 81 -6.61 -22.29 -9.75
C SER A 81 -6.95 -23.77 -9.76
N GLY A 82 -7.49 -24.24 -10.88
CA GLY A 82 -7.32 -25.64 -11.24
C GLY A 82 -5.83 -25.95 -11.15
N GLN A 83 -5.47 -26.84 -10.22
CA GLN A 83 -4.17 -27.49 -10.13
C GLN A 83 -2.94 -26.58 -10.02
N SER A 84 -2.79 -25.87 -8.90
CA SER A 84 -1.45 -25.68 -8.32
C SER A 84 -1.21 -26.89 -7.43
N LYS A 85 -0.37 -27.82 -7.89
CA LYS A 85 0.00 -29.05 -7.17
C LYS A 85 0.26 -28.75 -5.69
N LYS A 86 -0.43 -29.50 -4.81
CA LYS A 86 0.05 -29.78 -3.46
C LYS A 86 1.48 -30.31 -3.60
N SER A 87 2.47 -29.48 -3.33
CA SER A 87 3.80 -29.96 -2.99
C SER A 87 3.81 -30.09 -1.47
N ASP A 88 3.96 -31.33 -1.01
CA ASP A 88 4.28 -31.71 0.36
C ASP A 88 5.38 -30.82 0.93
N SER A 89 5.05 -30.03 1.94
CA SER A 89 5.94 -29.49 2.97
C SER A 89 5.06 -28.79 4.02
N ASP A 90 5.02 -29.33 5.24
CA ASP A 90 4.25 -28.88 6.39
C ASP A 90 4.61 -27.45 6.86
N SER A 91 4.20 -26.45 6.09
CA SER A 91 3.98 -25.10 6.57
C SER A 91 2.72 -24.57 5.90
N LEU A 92 1.66 -24.36 6.68
CA LEU A 92 0.36 -23.83 6.25
C LEU A 92 0.45 -22.44 5.57
N ILE A 93 1.61 -21.79 5.61
CA ILE A 93 1.87 -20.47 5.02
C ILE A 93 3.24 -20.52 4.35
N GLY A 94 3.29 -20.27 3.04
CA GLY A 94 4.56 -20.21 2.30
C GLY A 94 5.40 -18.99 2.67
N MET A 95 6.74 -19.07 2.54
CA MET A 95 7.66 -17.95 2.83
C MET A 95 7.20 -16.63 2.18
N GLY A 96 6.75 -16.68 0.94
CA GLY A 96 6.23 -15.51 0.23
C GLY A 96 4.98 -14.88 0.84
N GLU A 97 4.07 -15.68 1.39
CA GLU A 97 2.86 -15.21 2.08
C GLU A 97 3.22 -14.57 3.43
N ILE A 98 4.19 -15.14 4.16
CA ILE A 98 4.75 -14.54 5.38
C ILE A 98 5.36 -13.17 5.05
N LEU A 99 6.17 -13.06 4.00
CA LEU A 99 6.76 -11.79 3.58
C LEU A 99 5.68 -10.76 3.19
N LEU A 100 4.59 -11.19 2.56
CA LEU A 100 3.44 -10.31 2.28
C LEU A 100 2.76 -9.83 3.56
N LEU A 101 2.55 -10.70 4.55
CA LEU A 101 1.98 -10.33 5.85
C LEU A 101 2.88 -9.35 6.60
N VAL A 102 4.19 -9.58 6.60
CA VAL A 102 5.17 -8.65 7.19
C VAL A 102 5.10 -7.30 6.47
N SER A 103 5.12 -7.32 5.13
CA SER A 103 5.02 -6.11 4.31
C SER A 103 3.76 -5.30 4.58
N LEU A 104 2.61 -5.97 4.70
CA LEU A 104 1.32 -5.36 5.02
C LEU A 104 1.26 -4.78 6.44
N THR A 105 1.88 -5.47 7.40
CA THR A 105 1.99 -5.00 8.78
C THR A 105 2.84 -3.75 8.86
N LEU A 106 4.00 -3.74 8.18
CA LEU A 106 4.87 -2.57 8.08
C LEU A 106 4.19 -1.40 7.36
N ASP A 107 3.46 -1.66 6.26
CA ASP A 107 2.60 -0.67 5.61
C ASP A 107 1.56 -0.08 6.57
N GLY A 108 1.00 -0.90 7.46
CA GLY A 108 0.09 -0.47 8.51
C GLY A 108 0.77 0.38 9.60
N VAL A 109 2.00 0.05 9.98
CA VAL A 109 2.82 0.88 10.89
C VAL A 109 3.11 2.23 10.25
N THR A 110 3.52 2.26 8.97
CA THR A 110 3.72 3.51 8.21
C THR A 110 2.45 4.35 8.23
N GLY A 111 1.29 3.74 7.94
CA GLY A 111 0.00 4.42 8.00
C GLY A 111 -0.33 4.95 9.40
N ALA A 112 -0.06 4.19 10.46
CA ALA A 112 -0.33 4.64 11.82
C ALA A 112 0.56 5.82 12.25
N VAL A 113 1.85 5.76 11.90
CA VAL A 113 2.79 6.86 12.17
C VAL A 113 2.40 8.11 11.37
N GLN A 114 2.04 7.97 10.09
CA GLN A 114 1.53 9.06 9.26
C GLN A 114 0.26 9.69 9.84
N GLU A 115 -0.68 8.89 10.34
CA GLU A 115 -1.89 9.41 10.97
C GLU A 115 -1.55 10.18 12.25
N ARG A 116 -0.61 9.71 13.07
CA ARG A 116 -0.20 10.40 14.29
C ARG A 116 0.51 11.72 13.99
N MET A 117 1.36 11.77 12.97
CA MET A 117 1.98 13.01 12.50
C MET A 117 0.93 14.01 12.04
N ARG A 118 -0.08 13.53 11.30
CA ARG A 118 -1.20 14.34 10.82
C ARG A 118 -2.12 14.83 11.95
N SER A 119 -2.44 13.99 12.95
CA SER A 119 -3.35 14.34 14.05
C SER A 119 -2.71 15.26 15.08
N ASP A 120 -1.49 14.91 15.52
CA ASP A 120 -0.87 15.53 16.69
C ASP A 120 -0.09 16.80 16.31
N HIS A 121 0.51 16.81 15.11
CA HIS A 121 1.42 17.89 14.69
C HIS A 121 0.92 18.66 13.44
N LYS A 122 -0.17 18.20 12.81
CA LYS A 122 -0.74 18.79 11.57
C LYS A 122 0.32 19.00 10.48
N THR A 123 1.22 18.03 10.33
CA THR A 123 2.34 18.12 9.38
C THR A 123 1.83 18.38 7.97
N GLY A 124 2.40 19.39 7.29
CA GLY A 124 2.08 19.67 5.89
C GLY A 124 2.51 18.53 4.96
N ALA A 125 1.82 18.37 3.82
CA ALA A 125 2.12 17.32 2.83
C ALA A 125 3.57 17.38 2.34
N ASN A 126 4.04 18.58 1.98
CA ASN A 126 5.38 18.80 1.44
C ASN A 126 6.46 18.54 2.50
N SER A 127 6.27 19.02 3.73
CA SER A 127 7.16 18.74 4.86
C SER A 127 7.21 17.25 5.17
N MET A 128 6.08 16.56 5.13
CA MET A 128 6.00 15.12 5.37
C MET A 128 6.75 14.34 4.29
N MET A 129 6.52 14.66 3.03
CA MET A 129 7.21 14.04 1.89
C MET A 129 8.72 14.25 1.94
N PHE A 130 9.18 15.50 2.10
CA PHE A 130 10.59 15.83 2.11
C PHE A 130 11.33 15.10 3.23
N ASN A 131 10.85 15.19 4.46
CA ASN A 131 11.53 14.58 5.61
C ASN A 131 11.54 13.05 5.53
N ILE A 132 10.43 12.41 5.14
CA ILE A 132 10.39 10.94 4.98
C ILE A 132 11.35 10.50 3.88
N ASN A 133 11.42 11.21 2.75
CA ASN A 133 12.32 10.87 1.65
C ASN A 133 13.80 11.06 2.05
N VAL A 134 14.16 12.13 2.76
CA VAL A 134 15.53 12.31 3.28
C VAL A 134 15.93 11.16 4.20
N TRP A 135 15.07 10.80 5.17
CA TRP A 135 15.34 9.64 6.03
C TRP A 135 15.36 8.32 5.26
N SER A 136 14.56 8.18 4.19
CA SER A 136 14.59 6.99 3.33
C SER A 136 15.91 6.87 2.56
N ILE A 137 16.45 7.98 2.05
CA ILE A 137 17.77 8.02 1.42
C ILE A 137 18.85 7.57 2.40
N LEU A 138 18.81 8.04 3.65
CA LEU A 138 19.78 7.64 4.68
C LEU A 138 19.74 6.12 4.95
N TRP A 139 18.54 5.57 5.17
CA TRP A 139 18.40 4.12 5.40
C TRP A 139 18.78 3.28 4.18
N SER A 140 18.42 3.72 2.97
CA SER A 140 18.82 3.06 1.73
C SER A 140 20.34 3.10 1.50
N ALA A 141 20.99 4.23 1.83
CA ALA A 141 22.45 4.36 1.74
C ALA A 141 23.16 3.40 2.71
N ILE A 142 22.68 3.30 3.96
CA ILE A 142 23.19 2.32 4.93
C ILE A 142 23.01 0.90 4.39
N GLY A 143 21.83 0.56 3.86
CA GLY A 143 21.57 -0.74 3.24
C GLY A 143 22.52 -1.06 2.07
N LEU A 144 22.81 -0.07 1.22
CA LEU A 144 23.72 -0.23 0.08
C LEU A 144 25.16 -0.50 0.52
N ILE A 145 25.62 0.18 1.58
CA ILE A 145 26.95 -0.02 2.14
C ILE A 145 27.07 -1.41 2.79
N VAL A 146 26.05 -1.83 3.55
CA VAL A 146 26.06 -3.12 4.25
C VAL A 146 26.01 -4.31 3.28
N THR A 147 25.22 -4.19 2.21
CA THR A 147 25.07 -5.28 1.22
C THR A 147 26.22 -5.32 0.20
N GLY A 148 26.95 -4.20 0.01
CA GLY A 148 28.01 -4.10 -0.99
C GLY A 148 27.53 -4.06 -2.43
N GLU A 149 26.21 -4.07 -2.68
CA GLU A 149 25.62 -4.12 -4.01
C GLU A 149 25.88 -2.85 -4.85
N GLY A 150 26.27 -1.75 -4.21
CA GLY A 150 26.58 -0.49 -4.89
C GLY A 150 27.70 -0.62 -5.93
N ILE A 151 28.72 -1.44 -5.66
CA ILE A 151 29.84 -1.65 -6.59
C ILE A 151 29.38 -2.48 -7.80
N ALA A 152 28.59 -3.53 -7.57
CA ALA A 152 28.02 -4.34 -8.63
C ALA A 152 27.08 -3.50 -9.53
N PHE A 153 26.33 -2.58 -8.93
CA PHE A 153 25.47 -1.66 -9.66
C PHE A 153 26.24 -0.68 -10.55
N LEU A 154 27.39 -0.16 -10.08
CA LEU A 154 28.27 0.70 -10.90
C LEU A 154 28.76 -0.03 -12.16
N GLY A 155 29.25 -1.26 -12.02
CA GLY A 155 29.68 -2.08 -13.17
C GLY A 155 28.53 -2.45 -14.11
N PHE A 156 27.31 -2.58 -13.59
CA PHE A 156 26.11 -2.79 -14.41
C PHE A 156 25.72 -1.54 -15.21
N MET A 157 25.82 -0.34 -14.61
CA MET A 157 25.56 0.92 -15.30
C MET A 157 26.54 1.19 -16.43
N GLU A 158 27.81 0.83 -16.27
CA GLU A 158 28.83 0.98 -17.32
C GLU A 158 28.49 0.12 -18.55
N ARG A 159 27.98 -1.10 -18.34
CA ARG A 159 27.56 -2.00 -19.43
C ARG A 159 26.24 -1.58 -20.08
N HIS A 160 25.37 -0.91 -19.33
CA HIS A 160 24.03 -0.52 -19.80
C HIS A 160 23.69 0.93 -19.43
N PRO A 161 24.29 1.92 -20.09
CA PRO A 161 24.10 3.35 -19.76
C PRO A 161 22.66 3.84 -19.97
N SER A 162 21.88 3.18 -20.84
CA SER A 162 20.47 3.49 -21.07
C SER A 162 19.58 3.34 -19.81
N ILE A 163 20.06 2.64 -18.79
CA ILE A 163 19.34 2.41 -17.53
C ILE A 163 19.23 3.71 -16.72
N LEU A 164 20.21 4.61 -16.81
CA LEU A 164 20.17 5.90 -16.13
C LEU A 164 18.94 6.72 -16.57
N ALA A 165 18.69 6.79 -17.88
CA ALA A 165 17.52 7.49 -18.42
C ALA A 165 16.20 6.85 -17.92
N LYS A 166 16.14 5.52 -17.85
CA LYS A 166 14.97 4.79 -17.31
C LYS A 166 14.76 5.05 -15.82
N MET A 167 15.84 5.13 -15.03
CA MET A 167 15.76 5.42 -13.60
C MET A 167 15.33 6.87 -13.34
N VAL A 168 15.85 7.83 -14.12
CA VAL A 168 15.45 9.25 -14.00
C VAL A 168 13.98 9.43 -14.37
N THR A 169 13.54 8.86 -15.50
CA THR A 169 12.13 8.94 -15.92
C THR A 169 11.19 8.25 -14.92
N PHE A 170 11.57 7.07 -14.40
CA PHE A 170 10.84 6.40 -13.32
C PHE A 170 10.80 7.25 -12.04
N GLY A 171 11.92 7.88 -11.67
CA GLY A 171 12.02 8.76 -10.50
C GLY A 171 11.13 9.99 -10.61
N LEU A 172 11.11 10.67 -11.76
CA LEU A 172 10.26 11.83 -12.02
C LEU A 172 8.77 11.46 -11.98
N ALA A 173 8.39 10.35 -12.63
CA ALA A 173 7.02 9.85 -12.59
C ALA A 173 6.59 9.46 -11.15
N SER A 174 7.50 8.83 -10.40
CA SER A 174 7.29 8.47 -9.00
C SER A 174 7.13 9.70 -8.11
N ALA A 175 7.95 10.75 -8.29
CA ALA A 175 7.85 12.00 -7.54
C ALA A 175 6.51 12.72 -7.76
N ALA A 176 6.02 12.75 -9.00
CA ALA A 176 4.69 13.27 -9.30
C ALA A 176 3.60 12.46 -8.57
N GLY A 177 3.67 11.12 -8.63
CA GLY A 177 2.74 10.24 -7.92
C GLY A 177 2.77 10.39 -6.39
N GLN A 178 3.97 10.50 -5.81
CA GLN A 178 4.16 10.67 -4.37
C GLN A 178 3.53 11.97 -3.87
N THR A 179 3.59 13.04 -4.66
CA THR A 179 2.96 14.32 -4.31
C THR A 179 1.46 14.14 -4.05
N PHE A 180 0.74 13.43 -4.93
CA PHE A 180 -0.68 13.12 -4.72
C PHE A 180 -0.92 12.22 -3.50
N ILE A 181 -0.05 11.25 -3.26
CA ILE A 181 -0.14 10.36 -2.09
C ILE A 181 -0.03 11.18 -0.81
N PHE A 182 1.01 12.01 -0.67
CA PHE A 182 1.23 12.80 0.55
C PHE A 182 0.15 13.86 0.77
N ILE A 183 -0.34 14.51 -0.29
CA ILE A 183 -1.50 15.41 -0.21
C ILE A 183 -2.74 14.67 0.29
N THR A 184 -2.98 13.45 -0.20
CA THR A 184 -4.11 12.61 0.23
C THR A 184 -3.97 12.21 1.69
N VAL A 185 -2.76 11.79 2.11
CA VAL A 185 -2.48 11.41 3.50
C VAL A 185 -2.64 12.60 4.43
N SER A 186 -2.11 13.79 4.11
CA SER A 186 -2.23 14.96 4.96
C SER A 186 -3.67 15.47 5.07
N THR A 187 -4.44 15.41 3.99
CA THR A 187 -5.79 15.96 3.92
C THR A 187 -6.84 14.98 4.48
N PHE A 188 -6.79 13.71 4.07
CA PHE A 188 -7.83 12.72 4.35
C PHE A 188 -7.37 11.56 5.25
N GLY A 189 -6.08 11.49 5.57
CA GLY A 189 -5.48 10.41 6.35
C GLY A 189 -5.05 9.21 5.50
N PRO A 190 -4.21 8.33 6.08
CA PRO A 190 -3.61 7.20 5.38
C PRO A 190 -4.60 6.06 5.13
N LEU A 191 -5.65 5.90 5.94
CA LEU A 191 -6.72 4.94 5.67
C LEU A 191 -7.43 5.26 4.34
N THR A 192 -7.84 6.52 4.15
CA THR A 192 -8.48 6.98 2.92
C THR A 192 -7.55 6.83 1.72
N CYS A 193 -6.26 7.15 1.88
CA CYS A 193 -5.25 6.91 0.84
C CYS A 193 -5.15 5.41 0.46
N SER A 194 -5.20 4.51 1.45
CA SER A 194 -5.18 3.06 1.22
C SER A 194 -6.42 2.57 0.45
N ILE A 195 -7.60 3.11 0.79
CA ILE A 195 -8.85 2.83 0.05
C ILE A 195 -8.73 3.33 -1.40
N ILE A 196 -8.33 4.58 -1.62
CA ILE A 196 -8.18 5.16 -2.97
C ILE A 196 -7.22 4.33 -3.84
N THR A 197 -6.06 3.94 -3.30
CA THR A 197 -5.08 3.15 -4.05
C THR A 197 -5.57 1.73 -4.34
N THR A 198 -6.34 1.12 -3.44
CA THR A 198 -6.97 -0.19 -3.64
C THR A 198 -8.05 -0.11 -4.71
N THR A 199 -8.92 0.91 -4.64
CA THR A 199 -9.92 1.20 -5.66
C THR A 199 -9.31 1.42 -7.03
N ARG A 200 -8.21 2.18 -7.12
CA ARG A 200 -7.46 2.36 -8.38
C ARG A 200 -7.01 1.03 -8.95
N LYS A 201 -6.38 0.16 -8.14
CA LYS A 201 -5.95 -1.18 -8.58
C LYS A 201 -7.12 -2.00 -9.11
N PHE A 202 -8.23 -2.02 -8.37
CA PHE A 202 -9.45 -2.70 -8.77
C PHE A 202 -9.96 -2.23 -10.13
N PHE A 203 -10.08 -0.91 -10.34
CA PHE A 203 -10.50 -0.36 -11.64
C PHE A 203 -9.52 -0.67 -12.77
N THR A 204 -8.21 -0.68 -12.52
CA THR A 204 -7.22 -1.10 -13.52
C THR A 204 -7.44 -2.56 -13.93
N ILE A 205 -7.71 -3.46 -12.97
CA ILE A 205 -7.96 -4.86 -13.27
C ILE A 205 -9.30 -5.03 -13.99
N LEU A 206 -10.36 -4.38 -13.52
CA LEU A 206 -11.68 -4.41 -14.16
C LEU A 206 -11.61 -3.89 -15.60
N GLY A 207 -10.93 -2.77 -15.83
CA GLY A 207 -10.70 -2.20 -17.16
C GLY A 207 -9.92 -3.16 -18.07
N SER A 208 -8.90 -3.84 -17.54
CA SER A 208 -8.19 -4.89 -18.27
C SER A 208 -9.13 -6.02 -18.72
N VAL A 209 -9.99 -6.53 -17.83
CA VAL A 209 -10.96 -7.59 -18.17
C VAL A 209 -11.95 -7.15 -19.27
N ILE A 210 -12.44 -5.92 -19.18
CA ILE A 210 -13.37 -5.35 -20.19
C ILE A 210 -12.67 -5.18 -21.55
N ILE A 211 -11.45 -4.63 -21.57
CA ILE A 211 -10.70 -4.38 -22.81
C ILE A 211 -10.30 -5.69 -23.49
N PHE A 212 -9.81 -6.68 -22.73
CA PHE A 212 -9.38 -7.97 -23.25
C PHE A 212 -10.52 -8.97 -23.45
N GLN A 213 -11.78 -8.57 -23.22
CA GLN A 213 -12.99 -9.40 -23.41
C GLN A 213 -12.90 -10.76 -22.69
N ASN A 214 -12.31 -10.77 -21.49
CA ASN A 214 -12.23 -12.00 -20.70
C ASN A 214 -13.59 -12.26 -20.03
N PRO A 215 -14.22 -13.43 -20.21
CA PRO A 215 -15.52 -13.71 -19.62
C PRO A 215 -15.43 -13.70 -18.09
N MET A 216 -16.22 -12.84 -17.45
CA MET A 216 -16.26 -12.72 -15.99
C MET A 216 -17.14 -13.81 -15.39
N ASN A 217 -16.58 -14.57 -14.43
CA ASN A 217 -17.35 -15.57 -13.69
C ASN A 217 -18.32 -14.89 -12.70
N SER A 218 -19.38 -15.58 -12.27
CA SER A 218 -20.39 -15.07 -11.34
C SER A 218 -19.76 -14.55 -10.02
N ARG A 219 -18.70 -15.20 -9.53
CA ARG A 219 -17.93 -14.74 -8.36
C ARG A 219 -17.31 -13.35 -8.56
N GLN A 220 -16.77 -13.08 -9.75
CA GLN A 220 -16.14 -11.79 -10.04
C GLN A 220 -17.19 -10.69 -10.10
N TRP A 221 -18.37 -10.97 -10.64
CA TRP A 221 -19.52 -10.05 -10.61
C TRP A 221 -19.97 -9.73 -9.18
N ILE A 222 -20.10 -10.74 -8.31
CA ILE A 222 -20.42 -10.54 -6.89
C ILE A 222 -19.33 -9.68 -6.22
N GLY A 223 -18.06 -9.99 -6.47
CA GLY A 223 -16.92 -9.20 -5.98
C GLY A 223 -17.00 -7.74 -6.42
N THR A 224 -17.31 -7.48 -7.68
CA THR A 224 -17.50 -6.14 -8.23
C THR A 224 -18.62 -5.39 -7.51
N VAL A 225 -19.81 -5.98 -7.36
CA VAL A 225 -20.94 -5.37 -6.65
C VAL A 225 -20.55 -5.05 -5.20
N LEU A 226 -19.83 -5.95 -4.52
CA LEU A 226 -19.41 -5.75 -3.14
C LEU A 226 -18.44 -4.58 -2.99
N VAL A 227 -17.47 -4.42 -3.91
CA VAL A 227 -16.55 -3.27 -3.91
C VAL A 227 -17.32 -1.96 -4.12
N PHE A 228 -18.22 -1.91 -5.10
CA PHE A 228 -19.02 -0.70 -5.36
C PHE A 228 -19.93 -0.35 -4.20
N MET A 229 -20.57 -1.33 -3.57
CA MET A 229 -21.40 -1.11 -2.39
C MET A 229 -20.56 -0.61 -1.21
N GLY A 230 -19.39 -1.23 -0.93
CA GLY A 230 -18.49 -0.79 0.13
C GLY A 230 -18.00 0.66 -0.06
N LEU A 231 -17.61 1.04 -1.29
CA LEU A 231 -17.22 2.41 -1.62
C LEU A 231 -18.37 3.40 -1.54
N GLY A 232 -19.56 3.01 -2.01
CA GLY A 232 -20.77 3.82 -1.97
C GLY A 232 -21.17 4.15 -0.53
N LEU A 233 -21.21 3.15 0.34
CA LEU A 233 -21.50 3.30 1.76
C LEU A 233 -20.43 4.14 2.48
N ASP A 234 -19.14 3.92 2.17
CA ASP A 234 -18.04 4.70 2.75
C ASP A 234 -18.13 6.20 2.43
N SER A 235 -18.50 6.51 1.19
CA SER A 235 -18.71 7.87 0.68
C SER A 235 -19.96 8.53 1.28
N ALA A 236 -21.09 7.81 1.30
CA ALA A 236 -22.34 8.30 1.87
C ALA A 236 -22.18 8.66 3.36
N TYR A 237 -21.58 7.75 4.14
CA TYR A 237 -21.33 7.97 5.56
C TYR A 237 -20.34 9.12 5.82
N GLY A 238 -19.40 9.36 4.91
CA GLY A 238 -18.51 10.52 4.95
C GLY A 238 -19.24 11.86 4.79
N LYS A 239 -20.32 11.90 4.01
CA LYS A 239 -21.17 13.10 3.82
C LYS A 239 -22.09 13.35 5.02
N GLU A 240 -22.65 12.31 5.61
CA GLU A 240 -23.60 12.40 6.72
C GLU A 240 -22.99 13.07 7.97
N LYS A 241 -21.73 12.76 8.30
CA LYS A 241 -21.01 13.43 9.40
C LYS A 241 -20.72 14.92 9.16
N LYS A 242 -20.73 15.40 7.91
CA LYS A 242 -20.64 16.85 7.62
C LYS A 242 -21.96 17.56 7.87
N HIS A 243 -23.10 16.87 7.73
CA HIS A 243 -24.43 17.46 7.94
C HIS A 243 -24.84 17.52 9.40
N VAL A 244 -24.38 16.59 10.25
CA VAL A 244 -24.69 16.58 11.71
C VAL A 244 -23.89 17.64 12.49
N LYS A 245 -22.93 18.35 11.86
CA LYS A 245 -22.15 19.44 12.46
C LYS A 245 -22.65 20.85 12.11
N LYS A 246 -23.91 21.00 11.71
CA LYS A 246 -24.57 22.32 11.59
C LYS A 246 -25.53 22.53 12.73
#